data_AF-A0A0Q8JBQ8-F1
#
_entry.id   AF-A0A0Q8JBQ8-F1
#
_cell.length_a   1.000
_cell.length_b   1.000
_cell.length_c   1.000
_cell.angle_alpha   90.00
_cell.angle_beta   90.00
_cell.angle_gamma   90.00
#
_symmetry.space_group_name_H-M   'P 1'
#
loop_
_entity.id
_entity.type
_entity.pdbx_description
1 polymer ?
#
loop_
_entity_poly.entity_id
_entity_poly.type
_entity_poly.pdbx_seq_one_letter_code
_entity_poly.pdbx_strand_id
1 'polypeptide(L)'
;MYTKCNILVSTFVPHRLLSGDQFEKLALDTIALGNGYLERRDARSRKPLALKHALAKFVRRGVDDGRYFFVRGWEDEHEFAADSVFHVMEPDINQEIYGVPQYVSALQSALLNESATLFRRKYYLNGSHAGFIMYVNDAAQDQADIDAMRDALRDAKGVGNFRNLFLYSPNGKKDGVQVIPISEVAAKDEFLGIKGATRDDVLAAHRVPPQLLGIVPNNTGGFGDVEKAARVFARNELLPLQARFRRINNWVGEEVVRFLPYDLDDSV
;
A
#
# COMPACT_ATOMS: atom_id res chain seq x y z
N MET A 1 -2.54 1.65 7.52
CA MET A 1 -3.99 1.51 7.22
C MET A 1 -4.70 0.66 8.28
N TYR A 2 -4.33 -0.61 8.46
CA TYR A 2 -5.01 -1.55 9.38
C TYR A 2 -5.13 -1.09 10.83
N THR A 3 -4.14 -0.39 11.40
CA THR A 3 -4.24 0.16 12.76
C THR A 3 -5.48 1.06 12.94
N LYS A 4 -5.76 1.94 11.97
CA LYS A 4 -6.96 2.79 11.99
C LYS A 4 -8.24 1.95 11.93
N CYS A 5 -8.30 0.99 11.01
CA CYS A 5 -9.45 0.07 10.88
C CYS A 5 -9.71 -0.69 12.18
N ASN A 6 -8.67 -1.30 12.77
CA ASN A 6 -8.81 -2.12 13.97
C ASN A 6 -9.34 -1.30 15.15
N ILE A 7 -8.84 -0.07 15.35
CA ILE A 7 -9.32 0.78 16.46
C ILE A 7 -10.75 1.29 16.19
N LEU A 8 -11.09 1.59 14.93
CA LEU A 8 -12.47 1.94 14.57
C LEU A 8 -13.43 0.79 14.88
N VAL A 9 -13.05 -0.45 14.52
CA VAL A 9 -13.86 -1.65 14.77
C VAL A 9 -13.94 -1.95 16.27
N SER A 10 -12.84 -1.79 17.02
CA SER A 10 -12.84 -2.05 18.47
C SER A 10 -13.71 -1.06 19.24
N THR A 11 -13.84 0.17 18.74
CA THR A 11 -14.71 1.21 19.35
C THR A 11 -16.13 1.17 18.82
N PHE A 12 -16.41 0.49 17.70
CA PHE A 12 -17.73 0.42 17.09
C PHE A 12 -18.69 -0.45 17.91
N VAL A 13 -19.90 0.03 18.12
CA VAL A 13 -20.96 -0.74 18.80
C VAL A 13 -21.87 -1.39 17.75
N PRO A 14 -21.87 -2.72 17.61
CA PRO A 14 -22.71 -3.41 16.62
C PRO A 14 -24.19 -3.09 16.78
N HIS A 15 -24.88 -2.97 15.64
CA HIS A 15 -26.31 -2.70 15.57
C HIS A 15 -27.04 -3.82 14.83
N ARG A 16 -28.34 -3.99 15.08
CA ARG A 16 -29.17 -5.00 14.37
C ARG A 16 -29.08 -4.86 12.84
N LEU A 17 -28.95 -3.62 12.36
CA LEU A 17 -28.86 -3.31 10.93
C LEU A 17 -27.43 -3.36 10.39
N LEU A 18 -26.41 -3.12 11.22
CA LEU A 18 -25.01 -3.03 10.81
C LEU A 18 -24.13 -3.81 11.78
N SER A 19 -23.68 -4.98 11.32
CA SER A 19 -22.76 -5.81 12.10
C SER A 19 -21.33 -5.27 12.07
N GLY A 20 -20.52 -5.68 13.06
CA GLY A 20 -19.09 -5.35 13.11
C GLY A 20 -18.33 -5.74 11.84
N ASP A 21 -18.59 -6.93 11.28
CA ASP A 21 -17.97 -7.40 10.03
C ASP A 21 -18.29 -6.49 8.83
N GLN A 22 -19.54 -6.03 8.71
CA GLN A 22 -19.91 -5.14 7.62
C GLN A 22 -19.29 -3.75 7.80
N PHE A 23 -19.21 -3.27 9.04
CA PHE A 23 -18.53 -2.02 9.36
C PHE A 23 -17.01 -2.10 9.13
N GLU A 24 -16.36 -3.21 9.47
CA GLU A 24 -14.94 -3.44 9.23
C GLU A 24 -14.60 -3.36 7.74
N LYS A 25 -15.39 -4.03 6.90
CA LYS A 25 -15.23 -3.97 5.43
C LYS A 25 -15.43 -2.56 4.89
N LEU A 26 -16.45 -1.85 5.38
CA LEU A 26 -16.69 -0.46 5.02
C LEU A 26 -15.53 0.46 5.41
N ALA A 27 -15.01 0.30 6.63
CA ALA A 27 -13.90 1.09 7.14
C ALA A 27 -12.61 0.82 6.36
N LEU A 28 -12.34 -0.43 6.03
CA LEU A 28 -11.20 -0.83 5.20
C LEU A 28 -11.27 -0.18 3.81
N ASP A 29 -12.40 -0.31 3.11
CA ASP A 29 -12.56 0.27 1.77
C ASP A 29 -12.44 1.80 1.81
N THR A 30 -13.07 2.44 2.79
CA THR A 30 -12.98 3.91 2.95
C THR A 30 -11.53 4.37 3.12
N ILE A 31 -10.74 3.70 3.97
CA ILE A 31 -9.35 4.08 4.25
C ILE A 31 -8.41 3.69 3.09
N ALA A 32 -8.64 2.54 2.45
CA ALA A 32 -7.77 2.02 1.40
C ALA A 32 -8.02 2.68 0.04
N LEU A 33 -9.26 3.04 -0.27
CA LEU A 33 -9.67 3.53 -1.58
C LEU A 33 -10.23 4.96 -1.53
N GLY A 34 -10.36 5.58 -0.36
CA GLY A 34 -11.03 6.88 -0.19
C GLY A 34 -12.56 6.81 -0.37
N ASN A 35 -13.09 5.59 -0.58
CA ASN A 35 -14.47 5.33 -0.97
C ASN A 35 -14.96 4.08 -0.26
N GLY A 36 -16.09 4.18 0.45
CA GLY A 36 -16.79 3.05 1.04
C GLY A 36 -18.27 3.09 0.72
N TYR A 37 -18.87 1.95 0.40
CA TYR A 37 -20.29 1.88 0.01
C TYR A 37 -21.06 0.95 0.91
N LEU A 38 -22.26 1.39 1.28
CA LEU A 38 -23.17 0.65 2.14
C LEU A 38 -24.56 0.61 1.49
N GLU A 39 -24.96 -0.58 1.04
CA GLU A 39 -26.27 -0.88 0.49
C GLU A 39 -27.28 -1.10 1.63
N ARG A 40 -28.36 -0.32 1.65
CA ARG A 40 -29.53 -0.56 2.47
C ARG A 40 -30.44 -1.56 1.77
N ARG A 41 -30.62 -2.71 2.42
CA ARG A 41 -31.58 -3.74 1.99
C ARG A 41 -32.84 -3.62 2.80
N ASP A 42 -33.96 -3.46 2.11
CA ASP A 42 -35.26 -3.31 2.72
C ASP A 42 -36.07 -4.61 2.67
N ALA A 43 -36.89 -4.83 3.69
CA ALA A 43 -37.91 -5.88 3.67
C ALA A 43 -39.04 -5.50 2.71
N ARG A 44 -39.95 -6.45 2.39
CA ARG A 44 -41.16 -6.17 1.59
C ARG A 44 -42.01 -5.01 2.13
N SER A 45 -41.92 -4.74 3.44
CA SER A 45 -42.58 -3.62 4.11
C SER A 45 -41.86 -2.26 3.98
N ARG A 46 -40.78 -2.18 3.18
CA ARG A 46 -39.89 -1.00 3.03
C ARG A 46 -39.16 -0.54 4.28
N LYS A 47 -39.15 -1.38 5.34
CA LYS A 47 -38.34 -1.13 6.53
C LYS A 47 -36.89 -1.61 6.29
N PRO A 48 -35.88 -0.88 6.80
CA PRO A 48 -34.49 -1.34 6.78
C PRO A 48 -34.37 -2.72 7.42
N LEU A 49 -33.87 -3.68 6.64
CA LEU A 49 -33.61 -5.04 7.10
C LEU A 49 -32.14 -5.21 7.47
N ALA A 50 -31.23 -4.74 6.62
CA ALA A 50 -29.79 -4.82 6.83
C ALA A 50 -29.05 -3.74 6.02
N LEU A 51 -27.89 -3.33 6.52
CA LEU A 51 -26.91 -2.54 5.81
C LEU A 51 -25.76 -3.46 5.41
N LYS A 52 -25.52 -3.57 4.10
CA LYS A 52 -24.53 -4.47 3.52
C LYS A 52 -23.45 -3.68 2.81
N HIS A 53 -22.21 -3.98 3.15
CA HIS A 53 -21.06 -3.43 2.46
C HIS A 53 -21.07 -3.88 0.99
N ALA A 54 -20.80 -2.94 0.09
CA ALA A 54 -20.52 -3.20 -1.31
C ALA A 54 -19.05 -2.87 -1.59
N LEU A 55 -18.33 -3.80 -2.20
CA LEU A 55 -16.92 -3.68 -2.51
C LEU A 55 -16.64 -2.45 -3.38
N ALA A 56 -15.95 -1.46 -2.82
CA ALA A 56 -15.74 -0.17 -3.45
C ALA A 56 -14.96 -0.24 -4.77
N LYS A 57 -14.12 -1.27 -4.94
CA LYS A 57 -13.43 -1.56 -6.20
C LYS A 57 -14.40 -1.76 -7.38
N PHE A 58 -15.57 -2.34 -7.13
CA PHE A 58 -16.53 -2.75 -8.15
C PHE A 58 -17.75 -1.81 -8.25
N VAL A 59 -17.96 -0.95 -7.26
CA VAL A 59 -19.04 0.04 -7.31
C VAL A 59 -18.66 1.19 -8.24
N ARG A 60 -19.60 1.62 -9.08
CA ARG A 60 -19.52 2.81 -9.93
C ARG A 60 -20.72 3.69 -9.64
N ARG A 61 -20.51 5.00 -9.55
CA ARG A 61 -21.58 5.99 -9.49
C ARG A 61 -22.15 6.19 -10.89
N GLY A 62 -23.48 6.20 -10.99
CA GLY A 62 -24.22 6.53 -12.20
C GLY A 62 -24.11 8.01 -12.57
N VAL A 63 -24.61 8.36 -13.74
CA VAL A 63 -24.68 9.77 -14.19
C VAL A 63 -25.70 10.55 -13.35
N ASP A 64 -26.84 9.93 -13.05
CA ASP A 64 -27.85 10.51 -12.18
C ASP A 64 -27.49 10.28 -10.71
N ASP A 65 -27.79 11.27 -9.87
CA ASP A 65 -27.62 11.16 -8.43
C ASP A 65 -28.48 10.03 -7.85
N GLY A 66 -27.95 9.37 -6.82
CA GLY A 66 -28.63 8.24 -6.16
C GLY A 66 -28.53 6.90 -6.90
N ARG A 67 -27.92 6.86 -8.10
CA ARG A 67 -27.73 5.61 -8.87
C ARG A 67 -26.32 5.08 -8.74
N TYR A 68 -26.21 3.78 -8.47
CA TYR A 68 -24.95 3.07 -8.37
C TYR A 68 -25.04 1.73 -9.08
N PHE A 69 -23.91 1.27 -9.59
CA PHE A 69 -23.78 0.02 -10.32
C PHE A 69 -22.67 -0.81 -9.70
N PHE A 70 -22.89 -2.12 -9.56
CA PHE A 70 -21.87 -3.09 -9.20
C PHE A 70 -21.38 -3.77 -10.49
N VAL A 71 -20.13 -3.53 -10.85
CA VAL A 71 -19.54 -3.98 -12.12
C VAL A 71 -18.33 -4.85 -11.84
N ARG A 72 -18.43 -6.16 -12.11
CA ARG A 72 -17.32 -7.12 -11.92
C ARG A 72 -16.49 -7.35 -13.18
N GLY A 73 -17.08 -7.12 -14.34
CA GLY A 73 -16.48 -7.42 -15.64
C GLY A 73 -17.32 -6.90 -16.80
N TRP A 74 -16.96 -7.27 -18.02
CA TRP A 74 -17.67 -6.90 -19.23
C TRP A 74 -19.11 -7.42 -19.21
N GLU A 75 -20.09 -6.55 -19.45
CA GLU A 75 -21.54 -6.86 -19.49
C GLU A 75 -22.13 -7.50 -18.20
N ASP A 76 -21.41 -7.48 -17.07
CA ASP A 76 -21.89 -7.96 -15.76
C ASP A 76 -22.12 -6.76 -14.83
N GLU A 77 -23.08 -5.92 -15.22
CA GLU A 77 -23.51 -4.74 -14.49
C GLU A 77 -24.79 -5.03 -13.71
N HIS A 78 -24.74 -4.86 -12.39
CA HIS A 78 -25.92 -4.89 -11.53
C HIS A 78 -26.22 -3.50 -11.00
N GLU A 79 -27.34 -2.93 -11.41
CA GLU A 79 -27.81 -1.67 -10.85
C GLU A 79 -28.40 -1.89 -9.45
N PHE A 80 -27.94 -1.12 -8.47
CA PHE A 80 -28.57 -1.05 -7.16
C PHE A 80 -29.90 -0.31 -7.23
N ALA A 81 -30.81 -0.57 -6.28
CA ALA A 81 -32.02 0.23 -6.19
C ALA A 81 -31.67 1.72 -5.99
N ALA A 82 -32.42 2.60 -6.65
CA ALA A 82 -32.21 4.05 -6.52
C ALA A 82 -32.25 4.46 -5.03
N ASP A 83 -31.31 5.33 -4.64
CA ASP A 83 -31.14 5.85 -3.28
C ASP A 83 -30.86 4.79 -2.20
N SER A 84 -30.59 3.54 -2.59
CA SER A 84 -30.32 2.44 -1.65
C SER A 84 -28.86 2.32 -1.24
N VAL A 85 -27.95 3.12 -1.79
CA VAL A 85 -26.52 3.05 -1.49
C VAL A 85 -26.03 4.36 -0.88
N PHE A 86 -25.40 4.27 0.29
CA PHE A 86 -24.68 5.38 0.89
C PHE A 86 -23.20 5.31 0.54
N HIS A 87 -22.66 6.43 0.06
CA HIS A 87 -21.26 6.56 -0.29
C HIS A 87 -20.51 7.36 0.78
N VAL A 88 -19.72 6.65 1.58
CA VAL A 88 -18.72 7.26 2.46
C VAL A 88 -17.53 7.69 1.60
N MET A 89 -17.46 8.99 1.33
CA MET A 89 -16.44 9.57 0.46
C MET A 89 -15.48 10.47 1.26
N GLU A 90 -14.17 10.33 1.06
CA GLU A 90 -13.20 11.37 1.40
C GLU A 90 -13.23 12.48 0.34
N PRO A 91 -13.30 13.78 0.70
CA PRO A 91 -13.40 14.83 -0.31
C PRO A 91 -12.15 14.89 -1.17
N ASP A 92 -12.33 15.07 -2.48
CA ASP A 92 -11.27 15.39 -3.42
C ASP A 92 -11.38 16.85 -3.89
N ILE A 93 -10.26 17.42 -4.30
CA ILE A 93 -10.19 18.81 -4.80
C ILE A 93 -10.51 18.91 -6.30
N ASN A 94 -10.39 17.82 -7.05
CA ASN A 94 -10.55 17.85 -8.50
C ASN A 94 -11.95 17.43 -8.95
N GLN A 95 -12.71 16.73 -8.10
CA GLN A 95 -14.01 16.17 -8.44
C GLN A 95 -14.89 15.88 -7.21
N GLU A 96 -16.19 15.74 -7.45
CA GLU A 96 -17.23 15.55 -6.41
C GLU A 96 -17.88 14.15 -6.44
N ILE A 97 -17.35 13.23 -7.25
CA ILE A 97 -17.95 11.92 -7.57
C ILE A 97 -17.35 10.80 -6.71
N TYR A 98 -16.04 10.81 -6.50
CA TYR A 98 -15.25 9.84 -5.74
C TYR A 98 -14.22 10.54 -4.87
N GLY A 99 -13.85 9.85 -3.79
CA GLY A 99 -12.76 10.25 -2.93
C GLY A 99 -11.42 9.74 -3.43
N VAL A 100 -10.37 10.39 -2.94
CA VAL A 100 -8.97 10.02 -3.19
C VAL A 100 -8.32 9.66 -1.86
N PRO A 101 -7.68 8.48 -1.73
CA PRO A 101 -7.04 8.10 -0.47
C PRO A 101 -5.78 8.94 -0.21
N GLN A 102 -5.59 9.33 1.04
CA GLN A 102 -4.53 10.27 1.46
C GLN A 102 -3.10 9.80 1.14
N TYR A 103 -2.88 8.47 1.12
CA TYR A 103 -1.56 7.89 0.90
C TYR A 103 -1.08 7.97 -0.55
N VAL A 104 -1.93 8.41 -1.50
CA VAL A 104 -1.54 8.56 -2.92
C VAL A 104 -0.34 9.50 -3.06
N SER A 105 -0.21 10.50 -2.18
CA SER A 105 0.93 11.40 -2.10
C SER A 105 2.27 10.69 -1.87
N ALA A 106 2.29 9.55 -1.18
CA ALA A 106 3.47 8.75 -0.89
C ALA A 106 3.60 7.49 -1.78
N LEU A 107 2.80 7.38 -2.86
CA LEU A 107 2.82 6.20 -3.72
C LEU A 107 4.20 5.96 -4.34
N GLN A 108 4.88 7.02 -4.79
CA GLN A 108 6.23 6.91 -5.36
C GLN A 108 7.25 6.45 -4.30
N SER A 109 7.15 6.95 -3.07
CA SER A 109 7.99 6.50 -1.96
C SER A 109 7.74 5.02 -1.63
N ALA A 110 6.48 4.57 -1.64
CA ALA A 110 6.14 3.15 -1.43
C ALA A 110 6.70 2.25 -2.55
N LEU A 111 6.56 2.63 -3.82
CA LEU A 111 7.10 1.90 -4.96
C LEU A 111 8.63 1.83 -4.96
N LEU A 112 9.28 2.93 -4.58
CA LEU A 112 10.74 2.98 -4.41
C LEU A 112 11.20 2.07 -3.25
N ASN A 113 10.45 2.07 -2.15
CA ASN A 113 10.71 1.20 -0.99
C ASN A 113 10.58 -0.29 -1.35
N GLU A 114 9.57 -0.65 -2.14
CA GLU A 114 9.38 -2.00 -2.68
C GLU A 114 10.54 -2.38 -3.60
N SER A 115 10.87 -1.51 -4.56
CA SER A 115 11.96 -1.72 -5.53
C SER A 115 13.30 -1.94 -4.83
N ALA A 116 13.62 -1.16 -3.80
CA ALA A 116 14.82 -1.33 -2.98
C ALA A 116 14.83 -2.69 -2.26
N THR A 117 13.68 -3.16 -1.77
CA THR A 117 13.55 -4.49 -1.14
C THR A 117 13.78 -5.61 -2.15
N LEU A 118 13.12 -5.53 -3.31
CA LEU A 118 13.25 -6.51 -4.38
C LEU A 118 14.67 -6.58 -4.92
N PHE A 119 15.32 -5.42 -5.05
CA PHE A 119 16.73 -5.33 -5.43
C PHE A 119 17.61 -6.08 -4.42
N ARG A 120 17.51 -5.76 -3.12
CA ARG A 120 18.31 -6.42 -2.07
C ARG A 120 18.09 -7.94 -2.03
N ARG A 121 16.85 -8.40 -2.25
CA ARG A 121 16.55 -9.83 -2.32
C ARG A 121 17.22 -10.50 -3.53
N LYS A 122 17.11 -9.91 -4.72
CA LYS A 122 17.77 -10.42 -5.94
C LYS A 122 19.30 -10.39 -5.80
N TYR A 123 19.83 -9.31 -5.23
CA TYR A 123 21.25 -9.14 -4.95
C TYR A 123 21.80 -10.23 -4.01
N TYR A 124 21.08 -10.54 -2.93
CA TYR A 124 21.43 -11.63 -2.03
C TYR A 124 21.38 -13.00 -2.72
N LEU A 125 20.34 -13.27 -3.51
CA LEU A 125 20.21 -14.51 -4.28
C LEU A 125 21.34 -14.69 -5.32
N ASN A 126 21.97 -13.60 -5.77
CA ASN A 126 23.10 -13.60 -6.69
C ASN A 126 24.47 -13.61 -6.01
N GLY A 127 24.56 -14.06 -4.76
CA GLY A 127 25.84 -14.16 -4.05
C GLY A 127 26.44 -12.80 -3.69
N SER A 128 25.60 -11.78 -3.50
CA SER A 128 26.03 -10.39 -3.29
C SER A 128 26.85 -9.85 -4.46
N HIS A 129 26.35 -10.05 -5.68
CA HIS A 129 26.91 -9.46 -6.88
C HIS A 129 25.81 -8.94 -7.82
N ALA A 130 25.96 -7.73 -8.34
CA ALA A 130 25.05 -7.01 -9.24
C ALA A 130 25.42 -7.17 -10.72
N GLY A 131 26.40 -8.03 -11.01
CA GLY A 131 26.92 -8.30 -12.35
C GLY A 131 28.26 -7.58 -12.61
N PHE A 132 29.05 -8.12 -13.52
CA PHE A 132 30.36 -7.57 -13.90
C PHE A 132 30.45 -7.38 -15.41
N ILE A 133 31.40 -6.54 -15.84
CA ILE A 133 31.84 -6.46 -17.22
C ILE A 133 33.13 -7.28 -17.33
N MET A 134 33.09 -8.39 -18.07
CA MET A 134 34.29 -9.14 -18.42
C MET A 134 34.89 -8.50 -19.68
N TYR A 135 36.04 -7.88 -19.51
CA TYR A 135 36.81 -7.26 -20.57
C TYR A 135 37.95 -8.19 -20.99
N VAL A 136 37.93 -8.66 -22.22
CA VAL A 136 38.99 -9.49 -22.79
C VAL A 136 39.70 -8.67 -23.85
N ASN A 137 41.01 -8.45 -23.68
CA ASN A 137 41.83 -7.69 -24.63
C ASN A 137 42.93 -8.52 -25.29
N ASP A 138 43.10 -9.76 -24.84
CA ASP A 138 44.10 -10.67 -25.38
C ASP A 138 43.80 -10.95 -26.85
N ALA A 139 44.86 -11.07 -27.65
CA ALA A 139 44.76 -11.46 -29.04
C ALA A 139 44.51 -12.97 -29.08
N ALA A 140 43.29 -13.38 -28.70
CA ALA A 140 42.88 -14.77 -28.75
C ALA A 140 43.10 -15.32 -30.16
N GLN A 141 43.83 -16.43 -30.26
CA GLN A 141 44.12 -17.06 -31.56
C GLN A 141 42.91 -17.84 -32.11
N ASP A 142 41.88 -18.10 -31.29
CA ASP A 142 40.69 -18.86 -31.67
C ASP A 142 39.38 -18.13 -31.31
N GLN A 143 38.55 -17.91 -32.33
CA GLN A 143 37.23 -17.30 -32.22
C GLN A 143 36.23 -18.20 -31.47
N ALA A 144 36.41 -19.54 -31.54
CA ALA A 144 35.54 -20.51 -30.90
C ALA A 144 35.58 -20.39 -29.37
N ASP A 145 36.76 -20.12 -28.79
CA ASP A 145 36.94 -19.95 -27.35
C ASP A 145 36.26 -18.67 -26.83
N ILE A 146 36.30 -17.58 -27.62
CA ILE A 146 35.59 -16.34 -27.30
C ILE A 146 34.08 -16.57 -27.30
N ASP A 147 33.56 -17.27 -28.31
CA ASP A 147 32.13 -17.55 -28.42
C ASP A 147 31.67 -18.50 -27.30
N ALA A 148 32.48 -19.50 -26.93
CA ALA A 148 32.21 -20.39 -25.80
C ALA A 148 32.21 -19.64 -24.45
N MET A 149 33.15 -18.71 -24.24
CA MET A 149 33.15 -17.84 -23.05
C MET A 149 31.94 -16.91 -23.02
N ARG A 150 31.56 -16.32 -24.16
CA ARG A 150 30.36 -15.47 -24.27
C ARG A 150 29.09 -16.27 -23.94
N ASP A 151 28.96 -17.48 -24.46
CA ASP A 151 27.81 -18.34 -24.22
C ASP A 151 27.76 -18.81 -22.76
N ALA A 152 28.89 -19.21 -22.18
CA ALA A 152 28.98 -19.55 -20.76
C ALA A 152 28.57 -18.38 -19.84
N LEU A 153 28.96 -17.15 -20.17
CA LEU A 153 28.55 -15.95 -19.43
C LEU A 153 27.08 -15.58 -19.63
N ARG A 154 26.54 -15.81 -20.83
CA ARG A 154 25.12 -15.60 -21.13
C ARG A 154 24.24 -16.62 -20.39
N ASP A 155 24.73 -17.83 -20.21
CA ASP A 155 24.02 -18.93 -19.57
C ASP A 155 24.21 -18.91 -18.04
N ALA A 156 25.32 -18.34 -17.55
CA ALA A 156 25.55 -17.97 -16.15
C ALA A 156 24.72 -16.75 -15.70
N LYS A 157 23.43 -16.70 -16.06
CA LYS A 157 22.48 -15.73 -15.52
C LYS A 157 22.33 -15.98 -14.03
N GLY A 158 22.72 -14.99 -13.22
CA GLY A 158 22.27 -14.92 -11.84
C GLY A 158 20.74 -14.91 -11.74
N VAL A 159 20.21 -15.46 -10.66
CA VAL A 159 18.79 -15.39 -10.31
C VAL A 159 18.35 -13.93 -10.12
N GLY A 160 17.58 -13.44 -11.09
CA GLY A 160 16.93 -12.12 -11.07
C GLY A 160 17.76 -11.04 -11.75
N ASN A 161 17.22 -10.46 -12.82
CA ASN A 161 17.52 -9.23 -13.60
C ASN A 161 18.94 -8.63 -13.71
N PHE A 162 19.98 -9.16 -13.06
CA PHE A 162 21.36 -8.71 -13.19
C PHE A 162 21.99 -9.44 -14.37
N ARG A 163 22.66 -8.69 -15.25
CA ARG A 163 23.27 -9.22 -16.48
C ARG A 163 24.77 -8.95 -16.43
N ASN A 164 25.55 -9.99 -16.71
CA ASN A 164 26.97 -9.84 -16.97
C ASN A 164 27.14 -9.32 -18.40
N LEU A 165 28.08 -8.41 -18.61
CA LEU A 165 28.43 -7.89 -19.93
C LEU A 165 29.77 -8.45 -20.35
N PHE A 166 29.90 -8.87 -21.60
CA PHE A 166 31.17 -9.30 -22.19
C PHE A 166 31.62 -8.28 -23.21
N LEU A 167 32.84 -7.76 -23.06
CA LEU A 167 33.45 -6.79 -23.96
C LEU A 167 34.78 -7.35 -24.47
N TYR A 168 34.84 -7.63 -25.77
CA TYR A 168 36.06 -8.07 -26.44
C TYR A 168 36.67 -6.91 -27.22
N SER A 169 37.91 -6.54 -26.91
CA SER A 169 38.65 -5.46 -27.57
C SER A 169 40.11 -5.87 -27.78
N PRO A 170 40.42 -6.60 -28.87
CA PRO A 170 41.77 -7.11 -29.13
C PRO A 170 42.79 -5.96 -29.22
N ASN A 171 44.00 -6.18 -28.69
CA ASN A 171 45.09 -5.20 -28.59
C ASN A 171 44.84 -4.01 -27.63
N GLY A 172 44.00 -4.20 -26.60
CA GLY A 172 43.81 -3.24 -25.50
C GLY A 172 44.97 -3.18 -24.50
N LYS A 173 44.90 -2.27 -23.50
CA LYS A 173 45.98 -2.03 -22.53
C LYS A 173 46.14 -3.14 -21.44
N LYS A 174 47.42 -3.47 -21.17
CA LYS A 174 48.11 -4.18 -20.07
C LYS A 174 47.60 -5.48 -19.43
N ASP A 175 46.30 -5.80 -19.34
CA ASP A 175 45.87 -7.08 -18.72
C ASP A 175 44.95 -7.90 -19.64
N GLY A 176 45.37 -9.12 -20.03
CA GLY A 176 44.70 -10.02 -21.00
C GLY A 176 43.18 -10.21 -20.80
N VAL A 177 42.78 -10.37 -19.54
CA VAL A 177 41.38 -10.53 -19.11
C VAL A 177 41.18 -9.75 -17.82
N GLN A 178 40.14 -8.92 -17.78
CA GLN A 178 39.76 -8.12 -16.62
C GLN A 178 38.29 -8.35 -16.28
N VAL A 179 37.99 -8.49 -15.00
CA VAL A 179 36.62 -8.42 -14.48
C VAL A 179 36.46 -7.02 -13.89
N ILE A 180 35.72 -6.16 -14.59
CA ILE A 180 35.38 -4.82 -14.12
C ILE A 180 34.06 -4.93 -13.36
N PRO A 181 34.06 -4.80 -12.02
CA PRO A 181 32.81 -4.76 -11.27
C PRO A 181 32.01 -3.54 -11.71
N ILE A 182 30.72 -3.70 -11.98
CA ILE A 182 29.83 -2.55 -12.14
C ILE A 182 29.75 -1.93 -10.75
N SER A 183 30.36 -0.75 -10.55
CA SER A 183 30.56 -0.12 -9.23
C SER A 183 29.35 -0.28 -8.30
N GLU A 184 29.45 -1.26 -7.40
CA GLU A 184 28.47 -1.58 -6.37
C GLU A 184 28.60 -0.72 -5.11
N VAL A 185 29.80 -0.16 -4.89
CA VAL A 185 30.22 0.31 -3.57
C VAL A 185 29.49 1.59 -3.16
N ALA A 186 29.17 2.49 -4.10
CA ALA A 186 28.43 3.72 -3.79
C ALA A 186 26.92 3.49 -3.57
N ALA A 187 26.31 2.53 -4.28
CA ALA A 187 24.88 2.26 -4.17
C ALA A 187 24.52 1.50 -2.87
N LYS A 188 25.44 0.68 -2.33
CA LYS A 188 25.23 -0.08 -1.09
C LYS A 188 24.88 0.81 0.10
N ASP A 189 25.57 1.93 0.26
CA ASP A 189 25.38 2.86 1.37
C ASP A 189 24.06 3.63 1.26
N GLU A 190 23.57 3.86 0.03
CA GLU A 190 22.36 4.66 -0.19
C GLU A 190 21.05 3.87 -0.01
N PHE A 191 21.07 2.52 -0.09
CA PHE A 191 19.85 1.73 0.13
C PHE A 191 19.25 1.90 1.52
N LEU A 192 20.09 2.02 2.56
CA LEU A 192 19.61 2.27 3.91
C LEU A 192 18.98 3.66 4.01
N GLY A 193 19.59 4.66 3.35
CA GLY A 193 19.04 6.02 3.24
C GLY A 193 17.68 6.05 2.52
N ILE A 194 17.59 5.44 1.34
CA ILE A 194 16.34 5.32 0.57
C ILE A 194 15.26 4.63 1.41
N LYS A 195 15.59 3.51 2.06
CA LYS A 195 14.62 2.79 2.91
C LYS A 195 14.19 3.60 4.12
N GLY A 196 15.08 4.40 4.70
CA GLY A 196 14.77 5.34 5.79
C GLY A 196 13.80 6.42 5.33
N ALA A 197 14.18 7.19 4.30
CA ALA A 197 13.36 8.29 3.78
C ALA A 197 11.98 7.81 3.32
N THR A 198 11.94 6.76 2.50
CA THR A 198 10.67 6.23 1.98
C THR A 198 9.78 5.62 3.07
N ARG A 199 10.36 5.04 4.12
CA ARG A 199 9.58 4.59 5.29
C ARG A 199 8.92 5.80 5.96
N ASP A 200 9.69 6.86 6.20
CA ASP A 200 9.20 8.03 6.92
C ASP A 200 8.11 8.77 6.11
N ASP A 201 8.23 8.84 4.78
CA ASP A 201 7.19 9.35 3.88
C ASP A 201 5.89 8.54 3.97
N VAL A 202 5.97 7.21 3.93
CA VAL A 202 4.79 6.33 4.02
C VAL A 202 4.12 6.45 5.38
N LEU A 203 4.91 6.58 6.46
CA LEU A 203 4.41 6.82 7.81
C LEU A 203 3.70 8.16 7.92
N ALA A 204 4.32 9.21 7.38
CA ALA A 204 3.75 10.56 7.36
C ALA A 204 2.44 10.60 6.58
N ALA A 205 2.36 9.93 5.43
CA ALA A 205 1.14 9.88 4.63
C ALA A 205 0.01 9.11 5.31
N HIS A 206 0.32 8.08 6.10
CA HIS A 206 -0.68 7.37 6.90
C HIS A 206 -1.02 8.07 8.23
N ARG A 207 -0.16 8.99 8.69
CA ARG A 207 -0.34 9.77 9.92
C ARG A 207 -0.54 8.88 11.17
N VAL A 208 0.07 7.70 11.17
CA VAL A 208 0.05 6.77 12.32
C VAL A 208 1.39 6.88 13.05
N PRO A 209 1.38 7.10 14.39
CA PRO A 209 2.60 7.10 15.18
C PRO A 209 3.41 5.81 15.00
N PRO A 210 4.74 5.90 14.78
CA PRO A 210 5.61 4.73 14.56
C PRO A 210 5.51 3.67 15.69
N GLN A 211 5.31 4.12 16.93
CA GLN A 211 5.19 3.26 18.12
C GLN A 211 3.99 2.31 18.02
N LEU A 212 2.88 2.78 17.43
CA LEU A 212 1.66 1.97 17.24
C LEU A 212 1.77 0.98 16.08
N LEU A 213 2.83 1.11 15.27
CA LEU A 213 3.14 0.21 14.15
C LEU A 213 4.22 -0.82 14.50
N GLY A 214 4.68 -0.84 15.75
CA GLY A 214 5.75 -1.74 16.20
C GLY A 214 7.13 -1.38 15.64
N ILE A 215 7.33 -0.13 15.22
CA ILE A 215 8.64 0.33 14.75
C ILE A 215 9.55 0.53 15.95
N VAL A 216 10.75 -0.06 15.89
CA VAL A 216 11.79 0.11 16.92
C VAL A 216 12.58 1.39 16.60
N PRO A 217 12.80 2.29 17.58
CA PRO A 217 13.58 3.50 17.36
C PRO A 217 15.05 3.18 17.13
N ASN A 218 15.69 3.93 16.22
CA ASN A 218 17.12 3.79 15.92
C ASN A 218 18.02 4.68 16.83
N ASN A 219 17.42 5.51 17.68
CA ASN A 219 18.11 6.46 18.55
C ASN A 219 17.90 6.14 20.04
N THR A 220 18.88 6.49 20.88
CA THR A 220 18.87 6.20 22.33
C THR A 220 17.71 6.88 23.09
N GLY A 221 17.15 7.96 22.53
CA GLY A 221 16.02 8.71 23.12
C GLY A 221 14.63 8.10 22.89
N GLY A 222 14.51 7.08 22.04
CA GLY A 222 13.24 6.42 21.74
C GLY A 222 12.19 7.35 21.13
N PHE A 223 10.92 6.91 21.15
CA PHE A 223 9.79 7.64 20.60
C PHE A 223 8.93 8.38 21.65
N GLY A 224 9.33 8.37 22.93
CA GLY A 224 8.57 8.95 24.03
C GLY A 224 7.33 8.12 24.45
N ASP A 225 6.39 8.79 25.10
CA ASP A 225 5.18 8.20 25.69
C ASP A 225 4.18 7.73 24.61
N VAL A 226 3.92 6.42 24.59
CA VAL A 226 3.02 5.75 23.62
C VAL A 226 1.56 6.12 23.86
N GLU A 227 1.13 6.26 25.12
CA GLU A 227 -0.24 6.54 25.52
C GLU A 227 -0.63 7.96 25.09
N LYS A 228 0.27 8.93 25.29
CA LYS A 228 0.09 10.30 24.78
C LYS A 228 0.02 10.34 23.25
N ALA A 229 0.89 9.59 22.56
CA ALA A 229 0.86 9.51 21.10
C ALA A 229 -0.45 8.90 20.59
N ALA A 230 -0.93 7.83 21.24
CA ALA A 230 -2.19 7.17 20.92
C ALA A 230 -3.40 8.09 21.12
N ARG A 231 -3.45 8.88 22.21
CA ARG A 231 -4.52 9.87 22.44
C ARG A 231 -4.56 10.96 21.37
N VAL A 232 -3.42 11.54 21.01
CA VAL A 232 -3.34 12.58 19.95
C VAL A 232 -3.76 11.99 18.61
N PHE A 233 -3.30 10.78 18.30
CA PHE A 233 -3.70 10.04 17.10
C PHE A 233 -5.21 9.79 17.07
N ALA A 234 -5.80 9.31 18.16
CA ALA A 234 -7.24 9.07 18.25
C ALA A 234 -8.04 10.37 18.06
N ARG A 235 -7.62 11.46 18.69
CA ARG A 235 -8.26 12.78 18.56
C ARG A 235 -8.24 13.30 17.12
N ASN A 236 -7.10 13.21 16.46
CA ASN A 236 -6.86 13.88 15.16
C ASN A 236 -7.18 13.00 13.95
N GLU A 237 -7.09 11.67 14.07
CA GLU A 237 -7.28 10.75 12.95
C GLU A 237 -8.57 9.94 13.10
N LEU A 238 -8.84 9.40 14.30
CA LEU A 238 -9.96 8.48 14.49
C LEU A 238 -11.29 9.20 14.68
N LEU A 239 -11.36 10.24 15.51
CA LEU A 239 -12.63 10.96 15.73
C LEU A 239 -13.19 11.59 14.46
N PRO A 240 -12.39 12.20 13.55
CA PRO A 240 -12.90 12.68 12.27
C PRO A 240 -13.43 11.55 11.38
N LEU A 241 -12.76 10.39 11.37
CA LEU A 241 -13.25 9.20 10.65
C LEU A 241 -14.56 8.69 11.27
N GLN A 242 -14.65 8.57 12.59
CA GLN A 242 -15.90 8.21 13.28
C GLN A 242 -17.03 9.20 12.95
N ALA A 243 -16.77 10.50 12.95
CA ALA A 243 -17.74 11.53 12.58
C ALA A 243 -18.19 11.36 11.11
N ARG A 244 -17.27 11.00 10.20
CA ARG A 244 -17.59 10.71 8.81
C ARG A 244 -18.56 9.53 8.69
N PHE A 245 -18.30 8.43 9.41
CA PHE A 245 -19.17 7.26 9.42
C PHE A 245 -20.52 7.52 10.10
N ARG A 246 -20.58 8.37 11.15
CA ARG A 246 -21.84 8.76 11.79
C ARG A 246 -22.84 9.44 10.83
N ARG A 247 -22.39 9.99 9.71
CA ARG A 247 -23.28 10.54 8.66
C ARG A 247 -24.24 9.50 8.08
N ILE A 248 -23.91 8.20 8.18
CA ILE A 248 -24.79 7.09 7.81
C ILE A 248 -26.10 7.15 8.60
N ASN A 249 -26.08 7.59 9.86
CA ASN A 249 -27.28 7.67 10.70
C ASN A 249 -28.32 8.63 10.12
N ASN A 250 -27.88 9.76 9.56
CA ASN A 250 -28.78 10.73 8.93
C ASN A 250 -29.44 10.16 7.68
N TRP A 251 -28.72 9.34 6.91
CA TRP A 251 -29.25 8.70 5.72
C TRP A 251 -30.24 7.58 6.05
N VAL A 252 -29.94 6.77 7.08
CA VAL A 252 -30.86 5.70 7.52
C VAL A 252 -32.07 6.26 8.27
N GLY A 253 -31.91 7.40 8.96
CA GLY A 253 -32.91 7.97 9.86
C GLY A 253 -32.95 7.29 11.25
N GLU A 254 -31.92 6.52 11.59
CA GLU A 254 -31.78 5.78 12.86
C GLU A 254 -30.30 5.79 13.29
N GLU A 255 -30.03 5.79 14.61
CA GLU A 255 -28.65 5.74 15.13
C GLU A 255 -28.05 4.32 15.00
N VAL A 256 -27.55 4.00 13.80
CA VAL A 256 -26.97 2.69 13.46
C VAL A 256 -25.45 2.62 13.66
N VAL A 257 -24.75 3.76 13.58
CA VAL A 257 -23.31 3.90 13.78
C VAL A 257 -23.06 4.66 15.07
N ARG A 258 -22.50 3.96 16.05
CA ARG A 258 -22.11 4.49 17.35
C ARG A 258 -20.74 3.97 17.73
N PHE A 259 -19.97 4.80 18.42
CA PHE A 259 -18.63 4.45 18.90
C PHE A 259 -18.52 4.72 20.39
N LEU A 260 -17.87 3.82 21.12
CA LEU A 260 -17.38 4.06 22.46
C LEU A 260 -16.18 5.02 22.44
N PRO A 261 -15.92 5.73 23.54
CA PRO A 261 -14.67 6.46 23.71
C PRO A 261 -13.47 5.53 23.47
N TYR A 262 -12.44 6.04 22.81
CA TYR A 262 -11.16 5.35 22.76
C TYR A 262 -10.45 5.59 24.08
N ASP A 263 -10.58 4.62 24.98
CA ASP A 263 -9.99 4.65 26.32
C ASP A 263 -8.79 3.71 26.37
N LEU A 264 -7.77 4.15 27.09
CA LEU A 264 -6.54 3.40 27.37
C LEU A 264 -6.40 3.09 28.86
N ASP A 265 -7.35 3.54 29.70
CA ASP A 265 -7.31 3.31 31.13
C ASP A 265 -7.60 1.82 31.45
N ASP A 266 -6.75 1.23 32.30
CA ASP A 266 -6.66 -0.19 32.68
C ASP A 266 -7.86 -0.77 33.46
N SER A 267 -9.09 -0.29 33.25
CA SER A 267 -10.28 -0.89 33.88
C SER A 267 -10.89 -1.99 33.01
N VAL A 268 -10.18 -3.13 32.96
CA VAL A 268 -10.76 -4.44 32.58
C VAL A 268 -11.34 -5.11 33.82
#